data_AF-A0A1M6N8E6-F1
#
_entry.id   AF-A0A1M6N8E6-F1
#
_cell.length_a   1.000
_cell.length_b   1.000
_cell.length_c   1.000
_cell.angle_alpha   90.00
_cell.angle_beta   90.00
_cell.angle_gamma   90.00
#
_symmetry.space_group_name_H-M   'P 1'
#
loop_
_entity.id
_entity.type
_entity.pdbx_description
1 polymer ?
#
loop_
_entity_poly.entity_id
_entity_poly.type
_entity_poly.pdbx_seq_one_letter_code
_entity_poly.pdbx_strand_id
1 'polypeptide(L)'
;MGSKIYNSCQQCAELQNENARLKGLLAEHKIPWEKKKPAPELVPSVEKPPQEYSPDEKIALFRQLFRGRTDIYPVRWESSKGGAGYSPACKKEWRPGVCGKPRIKCSACKQRQFLPMTDRVIYNHLAGVHTIGIYPLLKNDTCYFLATDFDKSSWQEDALSYLQSCQELNIPAALEISRSGQGAHAWIFFSEAVPATDARRLGAAT
;
A
#
# COMPACT_ATOMS: atom_id res chain seq x y z
N MET A 1 0.82 6.07 32.05
CA MET A 1 1.29 5.18 30.95
C MET A 1 1.84 3.83 31.43
N GLY A 2 2.11 3.61 32.72
CA GLY A 2 2.64 2.33 33.22
C GLY A 2 1.64 1.20 33.49
N SER A 3 0.33 1.45 33.62
CA SER A 3 -0.63 0.39 34.01
C SER A 3 -1.12 -0.49 32.84
N LYS A 4 -1.16 0.02 31.60
CA LYS A 4 -1.60 -0.76 30.43
C LYS A 4 -0.57 -1.82 29.99
N ILE A 5 0.73 -1.50 30.09
CA ILE A 5 1.82 -2.43 29.75
C ILE A 5 1.92 -3.54 30.81
N TYR A 6 1.74 -3.19 32.09
CA TYR A 6 1.71 -4.14 33.20
C TYR A 6 0.55 -5.14 33.07
N ASN A 7 -0.66 -4.65 32.77
CA ASN A 7 -1.83 -5.51 32.53
C ASN A 7 -1.67 -6.43 31.32
N SER A 8 -1.07 -5.95 30.22
CA SER A 8 -0.84 -6.77 29.03
C SER A 8 0.18 -7.88 29.27
N CYS A 9 1.22 -7.64 30.08
CA CYS A 9 2.21 -8.66 30.41
C CYS A 9 1.63 -9.74 31.33
N GLN A 10 0.78 -9.33 32.27
CA GLN A 10 0.10 -10.23 33.20
C GLN A 10 -0.92 -11.11 32.47
N GLN A 11 -1.70 -10.54 31.56
CA GLN A 11 -2.66 -11.27 30.74
C GLN A 11 -1.98 -12.26 29.78
N CYS A 12 -0.82 -11.92 29.21
CA CYS A 12 -0.03 -12.86 28.41
C CYS A 12 0.46 -14.06 29.24
N ALA A 13 0.93 -13.83 30.46
CA ALA A 13 1.39 -14.91 31.34
C ALA A 13 0.24 -15.84 31.76
N GLU A 14 -0.93 -15.27 32.07
CA GLU A 14 -2.14 -16.05 32.39
C GLU A 14 -2.60 -16.90 31.20
N LEU A 15 -2.64 -16.33 29.99
CA LEU A 15 -3.03 -17.04 28.78
C LEU A 15 -2.03 -18.15 28.39
N GLN A 16 -0.74 -17.96 28.69
CA GLN A 16 0.29 -18.98 28.48
C GLN A 16 0.16 -20.13 29.47
N ASN A 17 -0.11 -19.83 30.74
CA ASN A 17 -0.35 -20.85 31.77
C ASN A 17 -1.60 -21.67 31.48
N GLU A 18 -2.70 -21.02 31.08
CA GLU A 18 -3.92 -21.73 30.72
C GLU A 18 -3.73 -22.57 29.45
N ASN A 19 -2.96 -22.08 28.46
CA ASN A 19 -2.57 -22.90 27.31
C ASN A 19 -1.78 -24.14 27.72
N ALA A 20 -0.82 -24.01 28.63
CA ALA A 20 -0.04 -25.15 29.11
C ALA A 20 -0.94 -26.17 29.82
N ARG A 21 -1.87 -25.71 30.66
CA ARG A 21 -2.84 -26.56 31.36
C ARG A 21 -3.75 -27.30 30.37
N LEU A 22 -4.32 -26.59 29.40
CA LEU A 22 -5.21 -27.17 28.39
C LEU A 22 -4.49 -28.20 27.53
N LYS A 23 -3.25 -27.91 27.10
CA LYS A 23 -2.43 -28.87 26.36
C LYS A 23 -2.12 -30.11 27.19
N GLY A 24 -1.86 -29.96 28.49
CA GLY A 24 -1.69 -31.07 29.42
C GLY A 24 -2.92 -31.97 29.51
N LEU A 25 -4.10 -31.37 29.70
CA LEU A 25 -5.38 -32.10 29.73
C LEU A 25 -5.65 -32.84 28.40
N LEU A 26 -5.39 -32.19 27.26
CA LEU A 26 -5.58 -32.79 25.95
C LEU A 26 -4.63 -33.98 25.73
N ALA A 27 -3.39 -33.89 26.21
CA ALA A 27 -2.43 -34.99 26.18
C ALA A 27 -2.85 -36.16 27.11
N GLU A 28 -3.31 -35.86 28.32
CA GLU A 28 -3.81 -36.86 29.29
C GLU A 28 -5.00 -37.65 28.71
N HIS A 29 -5.93 -36.96 28.05
CA HIS A 29 -7.11 -37.57 27.44
C HIS A 29 -6.86 -38.10 26.02
N LYS A 30 -5.61 -38.08 25.52
CA LYS A 30 -5.22 -38.51 24.16
C LYS A 30 -6.06 -37.85 23.06
N ILE A 31 -6.49 -36.61 23.28
CA ILE A 31 -7.28 -35.84 22.31
C ILE A 31 -6.32 -35.14 21.35
N PRO A 32 -6.33 -35.47 20.05
CA PRO A 32 -5.52 -34.78 19.05
C PRO A 32 -6.00 -33.32 18.93
N TRP A 33 -5.11 -32.37 19.23
CA TRP A 33 -5.45 -30.93 19.20
C TRP A 33 -4.62 -30.13 18.20
N GLU A 34 -3.64 -30.77 17.56
CA GLU A 34 -2.92 -30.18 16.42
C GLU A 34 -3.86 -30.13 15.22
N LYS A 35 -4.52 -28.99 15.03
CA LYS A 35 -4.94 -28.60 13.69
C LYS A 35 -3.65 -28.46 12.88
N LYS A 36 -3.36 -29.44 12.00
CA LYS A 36 -2.48 -29.18 10.87
C LYS A 36 -3.07 -27.96 10.17
N LYS A 37 -2.45 -26.78 10.37
CA LYS A 37 -2.59 -25.73 9.37
C LYS A 37 -2.25 -26.43 8.05
N PRO A 38 -3.11 -26.38 7.01
CA PRO A 38 -2.57 -26.53 5.68
C PRO A 38 -1.40 -25.55 5.66
N ALA A 39 -0.19 -26.06 5.46
CA ALA A 39 0.90 -25.15 5.13
C ALA A 39 0.34 -24.31 3.99
N PRO A 40 0.38 -22.97 4.05
CA PRO A 40 0.29 -22.24 2.81
C PRO A 40 1.40 -22.86 1.96
N GLU A 41 1.04 -23.50 0.86
CA GLU A 41 2.01 -23.73 -0.21
C GLU A 41 2.43 -22.32 -0.62
N LEU A 42 3.42 -21.81 0.08
CA LEU A 42 4.09 -20.58 -0.23
C LEU A 42 4.66 -20.85 -1.60
N VAL A 43 4.09 -20.15 -2.58
CA VAL A 43 4.75 -19.72 -3.80
C VAL A 43 6.27 -19.80 -3.64
N PRO A 44 7.03 -20.38 -4.59
CA PRO A 44 8.48 -20.44 -4.47
C PRO A 44 8.99 -19.05 -4.14
N SER A 45 9.40 -18.84 -2.89
CA SER A 45 10.08 -17.63 -2.49
C SER A 45 11.38 -17.71 -3.24
N VAL A 46 11.45 -16.96 -4.34
CA VAL A 46 12.72 -16.65 -4.97
C VAL A 46 13.46 -15.83 -3.91
N GLU A 47 14.18 -16.53 -3.04
CA GLU A 47 15.19 -15.97 -2.13
C GLU A 47 16.33 -15.47 -3.01
N LYS A 48 16.06 -14.41 -3.78
CA LYS A 48 17.13 -13.56 -4.29
C LYS A 48 17.75 -12.93 -3.04
N PRO A 49 19.09 -12.95 -2.91
CA PRO A 49 19.75 -12.17 -1.86
C PRO A 49 19.25 -10.72 -1.93
N PRO A 50 19.21 -9.98 -0.81
CA PRO A 50 18.78 -8.59 -0.82
C PRO A 50 19.55 -7.84 -1.90
N GLN A 51 18.87 -7.51 -2.99
CA GLN A 51 19.51 -6.78 -4.07
C GLN A 51 19.74 -5.38 -3.52
N GLU A 52 20.99 -5.07 -3.18
CA GLU A 52 21.37 -3.76 -2.70
C GLU A 52 21.30 -2.78 -3.88
N TYR A 53 20.16 -2.10 -3.99
CA TYR A 53 19.98 -1.01 -4.94
C TYR A 53 20.58 0.29 -4.38
N SER A 54 21.39 0.95 -5.19
CA SER A 54 21.78 2.34 -4.99
C SER A 54 20.56 3.26 -4.98
N PRO A 55 20.67 4.49 -4.43
CA PRO A 55 19.57 5.47 -4.47
C PRO A 55 19.04 5.73 -5.89
N ASP A 56 19.93 5.81 -6.89
CA ASP A 56 19.55 6.07 -8.28
C ASP A 56 18.83 4.88 -8.91
N GLU A 57 19.26 3.65 -8.60
CA GLU A 57 18.55 2.45 -9.05
C GLU A 57 17.16 2.32 -8.40
N LYS A 58 17.01 2.69 -7.13
CA LYS A 58 15.69 2.72 -6.46
C LYS A 58 14.76 3.75 -7.12
N ILE A 59 15.28 4.92 -7.46
CA ILE A 59 14.51 5.95 -8.18
C ILE A 59 14.12 5.43 -9.56
N ALA A 60 15.05 4.86 -10.31
CA ALA A 60 14.78 4.28 -11.64
C ALA A 60 13.71 3.18 -11.57
N LEU A 61 13.83 2.26 -10.61
CA LEU A 61 12.85 1.19 -10.38
C LEU A 61 11.46 1.76 -10.03
N PHE A 62 11.39 2.74 -9.13
CA PHE A 62 10.12 3.40 -8.78
C PHE A 62 9.47 4.03 -10.01
N ARG A 63 10.25 4.74 -10.84
CA ARG A 63 9.75 5.36 -12.08
C ARG A 63 9.31 4.32 -13.10
N GLN A 64 9.96 3.17 -13.16
CA GLN A 64 9.63 2.08 -14.08
C GLN A 64 8.34 1.36 -13.68
N LEU A 65 8.11 1.14 -12.39
CA LEU A 65 6.92 0.46 -11.88
C LEU A 65 5.73 1.42 -11.83
N PHE A 66 5.88 2.56 -11.17
CA PHE A 66 4.77 3.49 -10.91
C PHE A 66 4.71 4.61 -11.95
N ARG A 67 4.51 4.24 -13.22
CA ARG A 67 4.35 5.21 -14.32
C ARG A 67 2.95 5.81 -14.30
N GLY A 68 2.89 7.13 -14.11
CA GLY A 68 1.66 7.92 -14.19
C GLY A 68 1.95 9.31 -14.77
N ARG A 69 1.14 10.31 -14.42
CA ARG A 69 1.41 11.69 -14.82
C ARG A 69 2.71 12.21 -14.20
N THR A 70 3.56 12.81 -15.03
CA THR A 70 4.82 13.42 -14.62
C THR A 70 4.74 14.93 -14.49
N ASP A 71 3.69 15.56 -15.02
CA ASP A 71 3.48 17.01 -14.98
C ASP A 71 2.84 17.52 -13.67
N ILE A 72 2.42 16.60 -12.81
CA ILE A 72 1.74 16.88 -11.54
C ILE A 72 1.84 15.66 -10.61
N TYR A 73 1.97 15.90 -9.31
CA TYR A 73 1.87 14.86 -8.30
C TYR A 73 1.14 15.36 -7.04
N PRO A 74 0.38 14.49 -6.35
CA PRO A 74 -0.20 14.81 -5.05
C PRO A 74 0.84 14.67 -3.93
N VAL A 75 0.81 15.58 -2.97
CA VAL A 75 1.55 15.50 -1.71
C VAL A 75 0.57 15.21 -0.59
N ARG A 76 0.95 14.30 0.30
CA ARG A 76 0.21 14.01 1.52
C ARG A 76 0.32 15.18 2.48
N TRP A 77 -0.81 15.55 3.09
CA TRP A 77 -0.84 16.47 4.21
C TRP A 77 -1.59 15.82 5.37
N GLU A 78 -1.21 16.24 6.57
CA GLU A 78 -1.85 15.87 7.81
C GLU A 78 -2.09 17.16 8.60
N SER A 79 -3.24 17.24 9.24
CA SER A 79 -3.61 18.38 10.07
C SER A 79 -3.46 18.02 11.54
N SER A 80 -3.14 19.01 12.37
CA SER A 80 -3.11 18.85 13.83
C SER A 80 -4.47 18.45 14.42
N LYS A 81 -5.57 18.63 13.67
CA LYS A 81 -6.93 18.24 14.05
C LYS A 81 -7.30 16.80 13.65
N GLY A 82 -6.34 16.00 13.18
CA GLY A 82 -6.52 14.59 12.85
C GLY A 82 -6.98 14.29 11.42
N GLY A 83 -7.30 15.31 10.61
CA GLY A 83 -7.59 15.12 9.19
C GLY A 83 -6.30 14.87 8.39
N ALA A 84 -6.37 14.02 7.37
CA ALA A 84 -5.28 13.79 6.44
C ALA A 84 -5.82 13.66 5.02
N GLY A 85 -4.96 13.89 4.03
CA GLY A 85 -5.35 13.73 2.65
C GLY A 85 -4.20 13.97 1.69
N TYR A 86 -4.55 14.08 0.42
CA TYR A 86 -3.63 14.36 -0.66
C TYR A 86 -4.09 15.60 -1.41
N SER A 87 -3.14 16.43 -1.84
CA SER A 87 -3.44 17.57 -2.71
C SER A 87 -2.30 17.83 -3.68
N PRO A 88 -2.57 18.37 -4.88
CA PRO A 88 -1.52 18.64 -5.86
C PRO A 88 -0.43 19.56 -5.33
N ALA A 89 0.84 19.19 -5.55
CA ALA A 89 1.98 20.06 -5.31
C ALA A 89 1.88 21.30 -6.20
N CYS A 90 1.84 22.48 -5.59
CA CYS A 90 1.66 23.75 -6.30
C CYS A 90 2.69 24.79 -5.86
N LYS A 91 3.46 25.34 -6.80
CA LYS A 91 4.50 26.36 -6.54
C LYS A 91 3.95 27.64 -5.91
N LYS A 92 2.68 27.93 -6.21
CA LYS A 92 1.96 29.14 -5.77
C LYS A 92 1.04 28.87 -4.58
N GLU A 93 1.08 27.68 -3.98
CA GLU A 93 0.27 27.36 -2.82
C GLU A 93 0.48 28.38 -1.69
N TRP A 94 -0.61 28.78 -1.02
CA TRP A 94 -0.62 29.72 0.10
C TRP A 94 -0.02 31.12 -0.17
N ARG A 95 0.31 31.47 -1.41
CA ARG A 95 0.78 32.82 -1.76
C ARG A 95 -0.37 33.83 -1.65
N PRO A 96 -0.30 34.85 -0.77
CA PRO A 96 -1.35 35.86 -0.62
C PRO A 96 -1.61 36.59 -1.95
N GLY A 97 -2.89 36.88 -2.25
CA GLY A 97 -3.30 37.55 -3.49
C GLY A 97 -3.18 36.69 -4.78
N VAL A 98 -2.55 35.52 -4.73
CA VAL A 98 -2.36 34.63 -5.88
C VAL A 98 -3.12 33.32 -5.70
N CYS A 99 -2.95 32.67 -4.54
CA CYS A 99 -3.65 31.44 -4.21
C CYS A 99 -4.99 31.75 -3.56
N GLY A 100 -6.05 31.07 -4.00
CA GLY A 100 -7.38 31.21 -3.38
C GLY A 100 -7.60 30.33 -2.14
N LYS A 101 -6.57 29.65 -1.64
CA LYS A 101 -6.68 28.90 -0.36
C LYS A 101 -6.87 29.87 0.82
N PRO A 102 -7.66 29.50 1.84
CA PRO A 102 -8.33 28.21 2.01
C PRO A 102 -9.70 28.09 1.30
N ARG A 103 -10.21 29.18 0.67
CA ARG A 103 -11.55 29.22 0.08
C ARG A 103 -11.74 28.23 -1.08
N ILE A 104 -10.69 27.97 -1.87
CA ILE A 104 -10.71 26.99 -2.97
C ILE A 104 -9.51 26.05 -2.93
N LYS A 105 -9.66 24.85 -3.47
CA LYS A 105 -8.58 23.87 -3.65
C LYS A 105 -7.64 24.29 -4.79
N CYS A 106 -6.37 23.90 -4.72
CA CYS A 106 -5.40 24.18 -5.80
C CYS A 106 -5.78 23.52 -7.13
N SER A 107 -6.52 22.40 -7.11
CA SER A 107 -7.07 21.77 -8.32
C SER A 107 -8.04 22.68 -9.07
N ALA A 108 -8.79 23.54 -8.37
CA ALA A 108 -9.75 24.48 -8.93
C ALA A 108 -9.20 25.90 -9.11
N CYS A 109 -7.95 26.16 -8.69
CA CYS A 109 -7.36 27.49 -8.74
C CYS A 109 -6.94 27.87 -10.17
N LYS A 110 -7.37 29.04 -10.67
CA LYS A 110 -6.97 29.56 -11.99
C LYS A 110 -5.48 29.94 -12.06
N GLN A 111 -4.91 30.38 -10.94
CA GLN A 111 -3.50 30.78 -10.81
C GLN A 111 -2.59 29.60 -10.43
N ARG A 112 -3.08 28.36 -10.49
CA ARG A 112 -2.29 27.16 -10.13
C ARG A 112 -1.04 27.03 -10.99
N GLN A 113 0.04 26.55 -10.38
CA GLN A 113 1.25 26.16 -11.06
C GLN A 113 1.74 24.86 -10.44
N PHE A 114 1.35 23.74 -11.04
CA PHE A 114 1.72 22.42 -10.54
C PHE A 114 3.20 22.14 -10.74
N LEU A 115 3.77 21.38 -9.81
CA LEU A 115 5.16 20.96 -9.87
C LEU A 115 5.26 19.58 -10.54
N PRO A 116 6.27 19.37 -11.41
CA PRO A 116 6.49 18.08 -12.05
C PRO A 116 7.15 17.08 -11.10
N MET A 117 7.00 15.79 -11.40
CA MET A 117 7.60 14.67 -10.69
C MET A 117 9.07 14.48 -11.09
N THR A 118 9.97 15.11 -10.34
CA THR A 118 11.42 15.00 -10.52
C THR A 118 12.03 13.86 -9.70
N ASP A 119 13.26 13.45 -10.04
CA ASP A 119 13.98 12.42 -9.29
C ASP A 119 14.25 12.85 -7.85
N ARG A 120 14.48 14.15 -7.61
CA ARG A 120 14.59 14.69 -6.25
C ARG A 120 13.30 14.53 -5.45
N VAL A 121 12.13 14.68 -6.08
CA VAL A 121 10.82 14.47 -5.43
C VAL A 121 10.66 13.01 -5.03
N ILE A 122 11.03 12.08 -5.92
CA ILE A 122 10.98 10.63 -5.67
C ILE A 122 11.98 10.23 -4.59
N TYR A 123 13.23 10.72 -4.67
CA TYR A 123 14.25 10.51 -3.65
C TYR A 123 13.75 10.91 -2.27
N ASN A 124 13.22 12.14 -2.14
CA ASN A 124 12.69 12.63 -0.86
C ASN A 124 11.50 11.78 -0.36
N HIS A 125 10.73 11.18 -1.28
CA HIS A 125 9.66 10.26 -0.91
C HIS A 125 10.21 8.94 -0.35
N LEU A 126 11.14 8.31 -1.07
CA LEU A 126 11.77 7.06 -0.66
C LEU A 126 12.61 7.22 0.61
N ALA A 127 13.19 8.41 0.83
CA ALA A 127 13.92 8.77 2.04
C ALA A 127 13.00 9.14 3.24
N GLY A 128 11.67 9.12 3.06
CA GLY A 128 10.72 9.42 4.13
C GLY A 128 10.57 10.90 4.50
N VAL A 129 11.16 11.82 3.72
CA VAL A 129 11.06 13.27 3.97
C VAL A 129 9.63 13.77 3.76
N HIS A 130 8.94 13.26 2.75
CA HIS A 130 7.53 13.55 2.47
C HIS A 130 6.84 12.34 1.83
N THR A 131 5.51 12.27 1.91
CA THR A 131 4.76 11.24 1.17
C THR A 131 4.10 11.87 -0.04
N ILE A 132 4.34 11.28 -1.20
CA ILE A 132 3.68 11.66 -2.45
C ILE A 132 2.79 10.51 -2.90
N GLY A 133 1.79 10.83 -3.73
CA GLY A 133 1.08 9.82 -4.51
C GLY A 133 1.38 9.99 -6.00
N ILE A 134 0.65 9.24 -6.81
CA ILE A 134 0.76 9.26 -8.27
C ILE A 134 -0.65 9.39 -8.85
N TYR A 135 -0.79 10.13 -9.94
CA TYR A 135 -2.00 10.10 -10.75
C TYR A 135 -1.81 9.05 -11.85
N PRO A 136 -2.42 7.85 -11.72
CA PRO A 136 -2.15 6.71 -12.61
C PRO A 136 -2.73 6.90 -14.02
N LEU A 137 -3.84 7.64 -14.14
CA LEU A 137 -4.51 7.89 -15.41
C LEU A 137 -3.78 8.98 -16.20
N LEU A 138 -3.33 8.61 -17.40
CA LEU A 138 -2.70 9.53 -18.35
C LEU A 138 -3.76 10.36 -19.10
N LYS A 139 -3.32 11.35 -19.87
CA LYS A 139 -4.21 12.30 -20.57
C LYS A 139 -5.02 11.67 -21.71
N ASN A 140 -4.58 10.51 -22.19
CA ASN A 140 -5.19 9.70 -23.24
C ASN A 140 -5.96 8.50 -22.67
N ASP A 141 -6.37 8.55 -21.40
CA ASP A 141 -7.15 7.52 -20.70
C ASP A 141 -6.50 6.13 -20.63
N THR A 142 -5.17 6.07 -20.74
CA THR A 142 -4.38 4.86 -20.50
C THR A 142 -3.68 4.87 -19.14
N CYS A 143 -3.25 3.71 -18.65
CA CYS A 143 -2.43 3.56 -17.44
C CYS A 143 -1.34 2.47 -17.63
N TYR A 144 -0.37 2.44 -16.72
CA TYR A 144 0.71 1.44 -16.69
C TYR A 144 0.61 0.45 -15.54
N PHE A 145 -0.35 0.64 -14.64
CA PHE A 145 -0.59 -0.28 -13.56
C PHE A 145 -2.05 -0.24 -13.11
N LEU A 146 -2.45 -1.31 -12.45
CA LEU A 146 -3.69 -1.46 -11.73
C LEU A 146 -3.36 -1.68 -10.24
N ALA A 147 -4.15 -1.05 -9.37
CA ALA A 147 -4.14 -1.28 -7.94
C ALA A 147 -5.53 -1.73 -7.51
N THR A 148 -5.62 -2.89 -6.88
CA THR A 148 -6.83 -3.41 -6.26
C THR A 148 -6.69 -3.25 -4.75
N ASP A 149 -7.63 -2.54 -4.13
CA ASP A 149 -7.62 -2.20 -2.70
C ASP A 149 -8.53 -3.14 -1.90
N PHE A 150 -8.00 -3.72 -0.83
CA PHE A 150 -8.68 -4.61 0.08
C PHE A 150 -8.66 -3.99 1.48
N ASP A 151 -9.80 -3.47 1.94
CA ASP A 151 -9.91 -2.67 3.17
C ASP A 151 -11.00 -3.16 4.14
N LYS A 152 -11.66 -4.27 3.82
CA LYS A 152 -12.78 -4.84 4.58
C LYS A 152 -12.33 -5.86 5.61
N SER A 153 -13.26 -6.34 6.44
CA SER A 153 -12.99 -7.31 7.52
C SER A 153 -12.28 -8.58 7.06
N SER A 154 -12.49 -9.00 5.81
CA SER A 154 -11.91 -10.19 5.16
C SER A 154 -10.75 -9.86 4.22
N TRP A 155 -10.11 -8.69 4.35
CA TRP A 155 -9.10 -8.22 3.39
C TRP A 155 -7.95 -9.22 3.19
N GLN A 156 -7.61 -10.00 4.22
CA GLN A 156 -6.53 -10.99 4.14
C GLN A 156 -6.93 -12.14 3.22
N GLU A 157 -8.08 -12.75 3.47
CA GLU A 157 -8.62 -13.81 2.65
C GLU A 157 -8.89 -13.33 1.22
N ASP A 158 -9.53 -12.16 1.07
CA ASP A 158 -9.86 -11.59 -0.23
C ASP A 158 -8.61 -11.30 -1.07
N ALA A 159 -7.57 -10.72 -0.46
CA ALA A 159 -6.32 -10.43 -1.16
C ALA A 159 -5.55 -11.70 -1.56
N LEU A 160 -5.56 -12.73 -0.70
CA LEU A 160 -4.92 -14.01 -1.00
C LEU A 160 -5.66 -14.77 -2.10
N SER A 161 -6.99 -14.79 -2.08
CA SER A 161 -7.80 -15.36 -3.15
C SER A 161 -7.58 -14.64 -4.47
N TYR A 162 -7.51 -13.31 -4.47
CA TYR A 162 -7.19 -12.52 -5.66
C TYR A 162 -5.80 -12.87 -6.23
N LEU A 163 -4.78 -13.01 -5.38
CA LEU A 163 -3.45 -13.45 -5.81
C LEU A 163 -3.48 -14.86 -6.40
N GLN A 164 -4.26 -15.78 -5.81
CA GLN A 164 -4.42 -17.13 -6.33
C GLN A 164 -5.05 -17.12 -7.72
N SER A 165 -6.14 -16.37 -7.93
CA SER A 165 -6.72 -16.18 -9.28
C SER A 165 -5.71 -15.62 -10.28
N CYS A 166 -4.92 -14.63 -9.87
CA CYS A 166 -3.86 -14.07 -10.71
C CYS A 166 -2.83 -15.14 -11.11
N GLN A 167 -2.43 -16.01 -10.17
CA GLN A 167 -1.49 -17.10 -10.44
C GLN A 167 -2.08 -18.13 -11.43
N GLU A 168 -3.33 -18.54 -11.23
CA GLU A 168 -4.04 -19.47 -12.12
C GLU A 168 -4.15 -18.92 -13.56
N LEU A 169 -4.29 -17.59 -13.70
CA LEU A 169 -4.32 -16.88 -14.98
C LEU A 169 -2.94 -16.50 -15.52
N ASN A 170 -1.85 -16.87 -14.83
CA ASN A 170 -0.47 -16.48 -15.16
C ASN A 170 -0.26 -14.95 -15.25
N ILE A 171 -0.94 -14.20 -14.39
CA ILE A 171 -0.83 -12.74 -14.28
C ILE A 171 0.11 -12.41 -13.12
N PRO A 172 1.26 -11.75 -13.38
CA PRO A 172 2.14 -11.29 -12.30
C PRO A 172 1.47 -10.20 -11.46
N ALA A 173 1.26 -10.48 -10.18
CA ALA A 173 0.73 -9.54 -9.20
C ALA A 173 1.64 -9.46 -7.97
N ALA A 174 1.80 -8.26 -7.42
CA ALA A 174 2.55 -8.01 -6.19
C ALA A 174 1.60 -7.54 -5.08
N LEU A 175 1.79 -8.04 -3.86
CA LEU A 175 0.96 -7.66 -2.72
C LEU A 175 1.73 -6.75 -1.76
N GLU A 176 1.07 -5.69 -1.31
CA GLU A 176 1.57 -4.73 -0.33
C GLU A 176 0.57 -4.61 0.82
N ILE A 177 1.03 -4.69 2.06
CA ILE A 177 0.18 -4.35 3.22
C ILE A 177 0.01 -2.84 3.31
N SER A 178 -1.24 -2.40 3.45
CA SER A 178 -1.55 -0.97 3.54
C SER A 178 -0.89 -0.34 4.77
N ARG A 179 -0.68 0.98 4.72
CA ARG A 179 -0.06 1.71 5.84
C ARG A 179 -0.82 1.55 7.17
N SER A 180 -2.14 1.36 7.16
CA SER A 180 -2.91 1.14 8.40
C SER A 180 -2.67 -0.23 9.02
N GLY A 181 -2.11 -1.18 8.25
CA GLY A 181 -2.02 -2.59 8.63
C GLY A 181 -3.37 -3.31 8.62
N GLN A 182 -4.43 -2.64 8.17
CA GLN A 182 -5.81 -3.15 8.15
C GLN A 182 -6.35 -3.30 6.72
N GLY A 183 -5.45 -3.57 5.79
CA GLY A 183 -5.79 -3.76 4.39
C GLY A 183 -4.55 -4.11 3.57
N ALA A 184 -4.75 -4.35 2.30
CA ALA A 184 -3.68 -4.61 1.35
C ALA A 184 -4.00 -4.03 -0.03
N HIS A 185 -2.97 -3.79 -0.81
CA HIS A 185 -3.07 -3.48 -2.23
C HIS A 185 -2.46 -4.63 -3.03
N ALA A 186 -3.18 -5.10 -4.04
CA ALA A 186 -2.61 -5.94 -5.09
C ALA A 186 -2.28 -5.06 -6.31
N TRP A 187 -1.06 -5.19 -6.80
CA TRP A 187 -0.50 -4.39 -7.89
C TRP A 187 -0.25 -5.27 -9.12
N ILE A 188 -0.75 -4.84 -10.28
CA ILE A 188 -0.42 -5.43 -11.58
C ILE A 188 0.23 -4.33 -12.43
N PHE A 189 1.41 -4.61 -12.98
CA PHE A 189 2.19 -3.67 -13.79
C PHE A 189 2.22 -4.10 -15.25
N PHE A 190 1.94 -3.16 -16.16
CA PHE A 190 1.94 -3.38 -17.59
C PHE A 190 3.25 -2.91 -18.22
N SER A 191 3.79 -3.66 -19.17
CA SER A 191 4.99 -3.28 -19.94
C SER A 191 4.73 -2.01 -20.77
N GLU A 192 3.52 -1.89 -21.30
CA GLU A 192 3.03 -0.81 -22.14
C GLU A 192 1.80 -0.12 -21.55
N ALA A 193 1.43 1.04 -22.07
CA ALA A 193 0.23 1.73 -21.63
C ALA A 193 -1.01 1.02 -22.16
N VAL A 194 -1.93 0.65 -21.27
CA VAL A 194 -3.19 -0.02 -21.62
C VAL A 194 -4.38 0.91 -21.38
N PRO A 195 -5.50 0.79 -22.10
CA PRO A 195 -6.73 1.52 -21.78
C PRO A 195 -7.15 1.26 -20.33
N ALA A 196 -7.42 2.33 -19.57
CA ALA A 196 -7.79 2.20 -18.16
C ALA A 196 -9.09 1.40 -17.96
N THR A 197 -9.96 1.38 -18.96
CA THR A 197 -11.16 0.53 -18.99
C THR A 197 -10.82 -0.95 -18.99
N ASP A 198 -9.80 -1.36 -19.73
CA ASP A 198 -9.39 -2.76 -19.86
C ASP A 198 -8.63 -3.21 -18.62
N ALA A 199 -7.74 -2.35 -18.09
CA ALA A 199 -7.12 -2.58 -16.78
C ALA A 199 -8.18 -2.78 -15.68
N ARG A 200 -9.24 -1.97 -15.67
CA ARG A 200 -10.32 -2.10 -14.68
C ARG A 200 -11.14 -3.39 -14.87
N ARG A 201 -11.40 -3.80 -16.11
CA ARG A 201 -12.07 -5.07 -16.41
C ARG A 201 -11.24 -6.25 -15.95
N LEU A 202 -9.92 -6.21 -16.19
CA LEU A 202 -8.99 -7.23 -15.71
C LEU A 202 -9.10 -7.40 -14.19
N GLY A 203 -8.98 -6.29 -13.44
CA GLY A 203 -9.04 -6.32 -11.97
C GLY A 203 -10.37 -6.77 -11.38
N ALA A 204 -11.46 -6.74 -12.16
CA ALA A 204 -12.76 -7.23 -11.73
C ALA A 204 -13.01 -8.70 -12.11
N ALA A 205 -12.17 -9.27 -12.99
CA ALA A 205 -12.30 -10.63 -13.52
C ALA A 205 -11.31 -11.62 -12.89
N THR A 206 -10.25 -11.12 -12.26
CA THR A 206 -9.34 -11.83 -11.34
C THR A 206 -9.97 -12.00 -9.97
#